data_AF-A0A7J4EQ25-F1
#
_entry.id   AF-A0A7J4EQ25-F1
#
_cell.length_a   1.000
_cell.length_b   1.000
_cell.length_c   1.000
_cell.angle_alpha   90.00
_cell.angle_beta   90.00
_cell.angle_gamma   90.00
#
_symmetry.space_group_name_H-M   'P 1'
#
loop_
_entity.id
_entity.type
_entity.pdbx_description
1 polymer ?
#
loop_
_entity_poly.entity_id
_entity_poly.type
_entity_poly.pdbx_seq_one_letter_code
_entity_poly.pdbx_strand_id
1 'polypeptide(L)'
;IVKSFDRTPYYETLSKVGTESISEIEDELYRIYYSRILRISPENLALKLFIDFIKMEIDIKNVKTILRLKVDDVPSEDIIKRTIPGGYQIDFDEARKLAAMPMDELKKALEGYWLWKDIELNGELSKVENKLDALHIKAIAKKSNGYPLSILPVLHFMNLKKIEADNLRILGWGKWEGIPNESLEEQLVIV
;
A
#
# COMPACT_ATOMS: atom_id res chain seq x y z
N ILE A 1 24.13 -3.53 1.03
CA ILE A 1 22.81 -3.22 1.63
C ILE A 1 22.60 -4.02 2.92
N VAL A 2 22.63 -5.35 2.89
CA VAL A 2 22.38 -6.19 4.08
C VAL A 2 23.26 -5.86 5.30
N LYS A 3 24.56 -5.59 5.11
CA LYS A 3 25.47 -5.20 6.20
C LYS A 3 25.05 -3.89 6.91
N SER A 4 24.31 -3.00 6.25
CA SER A 4 23.82 -1.75 6.85
C SER A 4 22.71 -1.98 7.88
N PHE A 5 22.06 -3.15 7.84
CA PHE A 5 21.05 -3.54 8.81
C PHE A 5 21.63 -4.27 10.01
N ASP A 6 22.95 -4.38 10.14
CA ASP A 6 23.60 -5.00 11.31
C ASP A 6 23.05 -4.39 12.61
N ARG A 7 22.78 -5.25 13.60
CA ARG A 7 22.11 -4.93 14.88
C ARG A 7 20.65 -4.52 14.80
N THR A 8 20.03 -4.52 13.61
CA THR A 8 18.59 -4.36 13.49
C THR A 8 17.89 -5.71 13.48
N PRO A 9 16.60 -5.76 13.86
CA PRO A 9 15.81 -6.99 13.75
C PRO A 9 15.62 -7.53 12.33
N TYR A 10 16.00 -6.78 11.30
CA TYR A 10 15.89 -7.17 9.90
C TYR A 10 17.11 -7.96 9.41
N TYR A 11 18.25 -7.87 10.11
CA TYR A 11 19.52 -8.42 9.66
C TYR A 11 19.50 -9.93 9.44
N GLU A 12 18.96 -10.69 10.39
CA GLU A 12 19.02 -12.15 10.37
C GLU A 12 18.31 -12.72 9.13
N THR A 13 17.10 -12.25 8.85
CA THR A 13 16.33 -12.72 7.68
C THR A 13 16.94 -12.19 6.38
N LEU A 14 17.36 -10.92 6.33
CA LEU A 14 18.00 -10.35 5.15
C LEU A 14 19.35 -11.01 4.82
N SER A 15 20.07 -11.51 5.81
CA SER A 15 21.33 -12.25 5.59
C SER A 15 21.13 -13.55 4.81
N LYS A 16 19.92 -14.12 4.83
CA LYS A 16 19.55 -15.33 4.10
C LYS A 16 19.14 -15.05 2.65
N VAL A 17 18.72 -13.82 2.35
CA VAL A 17 18.21 -13.38 1.03
C VAL A 17 19.17 -12.40 0.33
N GLY A 18 20.27 -12.02 0.99
CA GLY A 18 21.13 -10.91 0.60
C GLY A 18 21.88 -11.01 -0.74
N THR A 19 21.81 -12.16 -1.42
CA THR A 19 22.36 -12.39 -2.77
C THR A 19 21.31 -12.33 -3.87
N GLU A 20 20.02 -12.24 -3.52
CA GLU A 20 18.92 -12.18 -4.48
C GLU A 20 18.76 -10.79 -5.10
N SER A 21 17.80 -10.66 -6.03
CA SER A 21 17.46 -9.39 -6.66
C SER A 21 17.02 -8.33 -5.65
N ILE A 22 17.22 -7.04 -5.98
CA ILE A 22 16.83 -5.94 -5.08
C ILE A 22 15.33 -5.96 -4.75
N SER A 23 14.50 -6.35 -5.71
CA SER A 23 13.05 -6.46 -5.54
C SER A 23 12.69 -7.54 -4.52
N GLU A 24 13.34 -8.70 -4.56
CA GLU A 24 13.11 -9.77 -3.59
C GLU A 24 13.54 -9.39 -2.18
N ILE A 25 14.64 -8.64 -2.06
CA ILE A 25 15.10 -8.10 -0.78
C ILE A 25 14.06 -7.11 -0.21
N GLU A 26 13.46 -6.25 -1.04
CA GLU A 26 12.41 -5.31 -0.64
C GLU A 26 11.12 -6.02 -0.23
N ASP A 27 10.69 -7.02 -1.00
CA ASP A 27 9.50 -7.82 -0.71
C ASP A 27 9.64 -8.54 0.63
N GLU A 28 10.81 -9.13 0.90
CA GLU A 28 11.08 -9.80 2.18
C GLU A 28 11.15 -8.79 3.34
N LEU A 29 11.72 -7.60 3.12
CA LEU A 29 11.69 -6.52 4.11
C LEU A 29 10.26 -6.13 4.50
N TYR A 30 9.37 -5.96 3.51
CA TYR A 30 7.96 -5.67 3.77
C TYR A 30 7.29 -6.82 4.52
N ARG A 31 7.54 -8.07 4.12
CA ARG A 31 6.99 -9.26 4.78
C ARG A 31 7.40 -9.32 6.25
N ILE A 32 8.67 -9.09 6.57
CA ILE A 32 9.17 -9.03 7.96
C ILE A 32 8.51 -7.87 8.71
N TYR A 33 8.46 -6.68 8.12
CA TYR A 33 7.89 -5.49 8.75
C TYR A 33 6.43 -5.71 9.16
N TYR A 34 5.58 -6.12 8.22
CA TYR A 34 4.15 -6.30 8.50
C TYR A 34 3.88 -7.53 9.39
N SER A 35 4.55 -8.66 9.14
CA SER A 35 4.35 -9.86 9.96
C SER A 35 4.69 -9.64 11.43
N ARG A 36 5.70 -8.81 11.75
CA ARG A 36 6.05 -8.48 13.14
C ARG A 36 4.99 -7.60 13.79
N ILE A 37 4.44 -6.63 13.06
CA ILE A 37 3.36 -5.77 13.58
C ILE A 37 2.09 -6.60 13.81
N LEU A 38 1.73 -7.47 12.87
CA LEU A 38 0.52 -8.30 12.96
C LEU A 38 0.57 -9.37 14.06
N ARG A 39 1.76 -9.69 14.60
CA ARG A 39 1.90 -10.57 15.78
C ARG A 39 1.49 -9.91 17.10
N ILE A 40 1.32 -8.58 17.12
CA ILE A 40 0.87 -7.87 18.32
C ILE A 40 -0.60 -8.21 18.56
N SER A 41 -0.90 -8.77 19.73
CA SER A 41 -2.27 -9.09 20.13
C SER A 41 -3.05 -7.79 20.43
N PRO A 42 -4.25 -7.60 19.87
CA PRO A 42 -5.06 -6.40 20.13
C PRO A 42 -5.79 -6.52 21.47
N GLU A 43 -5.05 -6.33 22.57
CA GLU A 43 -5.56 -6.46 23.95
C GLU A 43 -6.53 -5.35 24.35
N ASN A 44 -6.50 -4.22 23.65
CA ASN A 44 -7.36 -3.07 23.91
C ASN A 44 -7.82 -2.41 22.61
N LEU A 45 -8.78 -1.49 22.72
CA LEU A 45 -9.35 -0.79 21.57
C LEU A 45 -8.30 -0.01 20.77
N ALA A 46 -7.33 0.63 21.42
CA ALA A 46 -6.30 1.40 20.72
C ALA A 46 -5.42 0.50 19.83
N LEU A 47 -4.98 -0.64 20.37
CA LEU A 47 -4.22 -1.64 19.60
C LEU A 47 -5.08 -2.26 18.50
N LYS A 48 -6.37 -2.53 18.74
CA LYS A 48 -7.28 -3.01 17.70
C LYS A 48 -7.38 -2.02 16.54
N LEU A 49 -7.59 -0.74 16.83
CA LEU A 49 -7.67 0.32 15.80
C LEU A 49 -6.34 0.47 15.05
N PHE A 50 -5.20 0.33 15.73
CA PHE A 50 -3.88 0.33 15.10
C PHE A 50 -3.68 -0.86 14.16
N ILE A 51 -3.99 -2.07 14.62
CA ILE A 51 -3.85 -3.28 13.79
C ILE A 51 -4.80 -3.23 12.60
N ASP A 52 -6.06 -2.81 12.79
CA ASP A 52 -7.02 -2.65 11.68
C ASP A 52 -6.52 -1.63 10.65
N PHE A 53 -5.89 -0.54 11.11
CA PHE A 53 -5.25 0.44 10.22
C PHE A 53 -4.13 -0.21 9.39
N ILE A 54 -3.23 -0.99 10.02
CA ILE A 54 -2.13 -1.66 9.32
C ILE A 54 -2.66 -2.68 8.30
N LYS A 55 -3.71 -3.42 8.67
CA LYS A 55 -4.38 -4.37 7.77
C LYS A 55 -5.00 -3.66 6.55
N MET A 56 -5.60 -2.48 6.74
CA MET A 56 -6.11 -1.67 5.64
C MET A 56 -4.98 -1.16 4.72
N GLU A 57 -3.84 -0.78 5.29
CA GLU A 57 -2.65 -0.40 4.50
C GLU A 57 -2.15 -1.57 3.63
N ILE A 58 -2.15 -2.78 4.19
CA ILE A 58 -1.78 -4.02 3.47
C ILE A 58 -2.73 -4.25 2.28
N ASP A 59 -4.05 -4.11 2.47
CA ASP A 59 -5.01 -4.26 1.36
C ASP A 59 -4.67 -3.34 0.18
N ILE A 60 -4.42 -2.05 0.46
CA ILE A 60 -4.07 -1.06 -0.57
C ILE A 60 -2.77 -1.45 -1.29
N LYS A 61 -1.74 -1.84 -0.53
CA LYS A 61 -0.45 -2.26 -1.09
C LYS A 61 -0.59 -3.50 -1.97
N ASN A 62 -1.36 -4.50 -1.54
CA ASN A 62 -1.59 -5.71 -2.31
C ASN A 62 -2.34 -5.42 -3.61
N VAL A 63 -3.40 -4.59 -3.58
CA VAL A 63 -4.14 -4.23 -4.79
C VAL A 63 -3.26 -3.48 -5.79
N LYS A 64 -2.47 -2.50 -5.32
CA LYS A 64 -1.49 -1.80 -6.18
C LYS A 64 -0.49 -2.77 -6.81
N THR A 65 0.04 -3.70 -6.00
CA THR A 65 1.00 -4.72 -6.47
C THR A 65 0.36 -5.64 -7.51
N ILE A 66 -0.85 -6.13 -7.27
CA ILE A 66 -1.59 -6.98 -8.21
C ILE A 66 -1.85 -6.23 -9.52
N LEU A 67 -2.29 -4.97 -9.46
CA LEU A 67 -2.58 -4.16 -10.65
C LEU A 67 -1.32 -3.90 -11.47
N ARG A 68 -0.21 -3.47 -10.84
CA ARG A 68 1.08 -3.24 -11.52
C ARG A 68 1.55 -4.48 -12.26
N LEU A 69 1.65 -5.59 -11.54
CA LEU A 69 2.22 -6.82 -12.10
C LEU A 69 1.31 -7.46 -13.15
N LYS A 70 -0.01 -7.22 -13.09
CA LYS A 70 -0.92 -7.63 -14.18
C LYS A 70 -0.76 -6.77 -15.44
N VAL A 71 -0.48 -5.48 -15.29
CA VAL A 71 -0.17 -4.63 -16.46
C VAL A 71 1.14 -5.09 -17.12
N ASP A 72 2.08 -5.59 -16.32
CA ASP A 72 3.36 -6.14 -16.77
C ASP A 72 3.27 -7.62 -17.25
N ASP A 73 2.05 -8.18 -17.36
CA ASP A 73 1.77 -9.56 -17.81
C ASP A 73 2.49 -10.66 -17.00
N VAL A 74 2.69 -10.43 -15.70
CA VAL A 74 3.38 -11.36 -14.81
C VAL A 74 2.49 -12.53 -14.38
N PRO A 75 3.04 -13.76 -14.34
CA PRO A 75 2.62 -14.90 -13.56
C PRO A 75 1.63 -14.69 -12.42
N SER A 76 0.37 -15.15 -12.43
CA SER A 76 -0.46 -15.05 -11.20
C SER A 76 0.21 -15.68 -9.97
N GLU A 77 0.98 -16.75 -10.17
CA GLU A 77 1.77 -17.39 -9.11
C GLU A 77 2.90 -16.50 -8.57
N ASP A 78 3.55 -15.73 -9.44
CA ASP A 78 4.62 -14.80 -9.06
C ASP A 78 4.06 -13.50 -8.46
N ILE A 79 2.88 -13.07 -8.88
CA ILE A 79 2.15 -11.96 -8.25
C ILE A 79 1.89 -12.27 -6.79
N ILE A 80 1.41 -13.48 -6.48
CA ILE A 80 1.09 -13.90 -5.10
C ILE A 80 2.33 -13.95 -4.21
N LYS A 81 3.50 -14.33 -4.75
CA LYS A 81 4.76 -14.31 -3.97
C LYS A 81 5.13 -12.90 -3.51
N ARG A 82 4.69 -11.87 -4.24
CA ARG A 82 4.95 -10.46 -3.95
C ARG A 82 3.87 -9.80 -3.08
N THR A 83 2.77 -10.50 -2.76
CA THR A 83 1.76 -9.95 -1.86
C THR A 83 2.16 -10.14 -0.39
N ILE A 84 1.70 -9.19 0.42
CA ILE A 84 1.91 -9.15 1.87
C ILE A 84 0.73 -9.83 2.55
N PRO A 85 0.94 -10.87 3.38
CA PRO A 85 -0.15 -11.55 4.06
C PRO A 85 -0.76 -10.71 5.20
N GLY A 86 -2.03 -10.95 5.50
CA GLY A 86 -2.71 -10.38 6.67
C GLY A 86 -3.39 -9.04 6.42
N GLY A 87 -3.98 -8.84 5.24
CA GLY A 87 -4.85 -7.70 4.95
C GLY A 87 -6.13 -7.67 5.80
N TYR A 88 -6.93 -6.63 5.60
CA TYR A 88 -8.18 -6.40 6.32
C TYR A 88 -9.35 -7.13 5.64
N GLN A 89 -9.59 -6.86 4.36
CA GLN A 89 -10.52 -7.62 3.52
C GLN A 89 -9.79 -8.51 2.51
N ILE A 90 -8.53 -8.20 2.18
CA ILE A 90 -7.75 -8.92 1.18
C ILE A 90 -6.69 -9.73 1.91
N ASP A 91 -7.10 -10.90 2.40
CA ASP A 91 -6.18 -11.90 2.92
C ASP A 91 -5.45 -12.64 1.80
N PHE A 92 -4.69 -13.68 2.15
CA PHE A 92 -3.88 -14.41 1.17
C PHE A 92 -4.74 -15.13 0.12
N ASP A 93 -5.86 -15.73 0.53
CA ASP A 93 -6.73 -16.49 -0.37
C ASP A 93 -7.49 -15.55 -1.31
N GLU A 94 -7.96 -14.41 -0.78
CA GLU A 94 -8.62 -13.41 -1.59
C GLU A 94 -7.63 -12.72 -2.54
N ALA A 95 -6.40 -12.43 -2.09
CA ALA A 95 -5.33 -11.92 -2.96
C ALA A 95 -5.01 -12.90 -4.10
N ARG A 96 -4.97 -14.20 -3.80
CA ARG A 96 -4.77 -15.26 -4.80
C ARG A 96 -5.89 -15.30 -5.84
N LYS A 97 -7.13 -15.20 -5.39
CA LYS A 97 -8.30 -15.12 -6.26
C LYS A 97 -8.25 -13.88 -7.16
N LEU A 98 -7.95 -12.71 -6.60
CA LEU A 98 -7.82 -11.46 -7.36
C LEU A 98 -6.66 -11.53 -8.38
N ALA A 99 -5.53 -12.12 -8.02
CA ALA A 99 -4.38 -12.30 -8.90
C ALA A 99 -4.66 -13.24 -10.08
N ALA A 100 -5.52 -14.24 -9.91
CA ALA A 100 -5.87 -15.21 -10.95
C ALA A 100 -6.91 -14.71 -11.96
N MET A 101 -7.70 -13.68 -11.61
CA MET A 101 -8.73 -13.13 -12.52
C MET A 101 -8.12 -12.45 -13.75
N PRO A 102 -8.81 -12.38 -14.89
CA PRO A 102 -8.48 -11.44 -15.97
C PRO A 102 -8.57 -9.98 -15.49
N MET A 103 -7.92 -9.06 -16.21
CA MET A 103 -7.91 -7.64 -15.84
C MET A 103 -9.32 -7.07 -15.73
N ASP A 104 -10.22 -7.35 -16.68
CA ASP A 104 -11.58 -6.79 -16.69
C ASP A 104 -12.48 -7.35 -15.59
N GLU A 105 -12.31 -8.63 -15.24
CA GLU A 105 -13.01 -9.25 -14.11
C GLU A 105 -12.49 -8.72 -12.77
N LEU A 106 -11.17 -8.52 -12.66
CA LEU A 106 -10.55 -7.92 -11.48
C LEU A 106 -11.18 -6.54 -11.17
N LYS A 107 -11.44 -5.70 -12.18
CA LYS A 107 -12.05 -4.37 -11.97
C LYS A 107 -13.40 -4.48 -11.28
N LYS A 108 -14.27 -5.35 -11.82
CA LYS A 108 -15.62 -5.58 -11.29
C LYS A 108 -15.58 -6.21 -9.90
N ALA A 109 -14.64 -7.12 -9.66
CA ALA A 109 -14.46 -7.70 -8.34
C ALA A 109 -14.04 -6.62 -7.32
N LEU A 110 -13.10 -5.73 -7.71
CA LEU A 110 -12.58 -4.69 -6.83
C LEU A 110 -13.68 -3.72 -6.34
N GLU A 111 -14.69 -3.42 -7.15
CA GLU A 111 -15.86 -2.58 -6.74
C GLU A 111 -16.57 -3.06 -5.47
N GLY A 112 -16.46 -4.35 -5.13
CA GLY A 112 -17.02 -4.90 -3.89
C GLY A 112 -16.23 -4.57 -2.62
N TYR A 113 -15.01 -4.05 -2.71
CA TYR A 113 -14.13 -3.83 -1.58
C TYR A 113 -14.18 -2.38 -1.07
N TRP A 114 -13.83 -2.20 0.20
CA TRP A 114 -13.85 -0.88 0.85
C TRP A 114 -12.97 0.17 0.14
N LEU A 115 -11.90 -0.29 -0.51
CA LEU A 115 -10.85 0.51 -1.14
C LEU A 115 -11.15 0.94 -2.58
N TRP A 116 -12.24 0.48 -3.18
CA TRP A 116 -12.52 0.69 -4.60
C TRP A 116 -13.84 1.43 -4.82
N LYS A 117 -13.90 2.67 -4.31
CA LYS A 117 -15.07 3.54 -4.47
C LYS A 117 -14.79 4.59 -5.52
N ASP A 118 -15.62 4.62 -6.56
CA ASP A 118 -15.59 5.63 -7.63
C ASP A 118 -14.24 5.67 -8.41
N ILE A 119 -13.58 4.50 -8.54
CA ILE A 119 -12.35 4.37 -9.32
C ILE A 119 -12.64 3.83 -10.70
N GLU A 120 -12.47 4.68 -11.71
CA GLU A 120 -12.43 4.27 -13.11
C GLU A 120 -11.00 3.92 -13.53
N LEU A 121 -10.81 2.68 -14.00
CA LEU A 121 -9.52 2.13 -14.46
C LEU A 121 -9.19 2.47 -15.92
N ASN A 122 -9.99 3.28 -16.60
CA ASN A 122 -9.75 3.67 -18.00
C ASN A 122 -8.60 4.68 -18.16
N GLY A 123 -8.04 5.15 -17.04
CA GLY A 123 -6.87 6.03 -17.02
C GLY A 123 -5.57 5.28 -16.78
N GLU A 124 -4.46 6.03 -16.79
CA GLU A 124 -3.14 5.52 -16.43
C GLU A 124 -3.13 4.92 -15.02
N LEU A 125 -2.35 3.85 -14.84
CA LEU A 125 -2.23 3.14 -13.56
C LEU A 125 -1.83 4.08 -12.41
N SER A 126 -0.93 5.03 -12.68
CA SER A 126 -0.52 6.07 -11.71
C SER A 126 -1.72 6.83 -11.13
N LYS A 127 -2.71 7.19 -11.95
CA LYS A 127 -3.93 7.89 -11.52
C LYS A 127 -4.79 7.02 -10.60
N VAL A 128 -4.89 5.73 -10.91
CA VAL A 128 -5.60 4.75 -10.08
C VAL A 128 -4.93 4.62 -8.73
N GLU A 129 -3.61 4.58 -8.69
CA GLU A 129 -2.84 4.47 -7.45
C GLU A 129 -2.97 5.70 -6.56
N ASN A 130 -2.97 6.89 -7.15
CA ASN A 130 -3.21 8.15 -6.45
C ASN A 130 -4.64 8.20 -5.85
N LYS A 131 -5.64 7.71 -6.60
CA LYS A 131 -7.01 7.58 -6.10
C LYS A 131 -7.10 6.59 -4.94
N LEU A 132 -6.40 5.46 -5.02
CA LEU A 132 -6.33 4.49 -3.91
C LEU A 132 -5.72 5.11 -2.65
N ASP A 133 -4.66 5.92 -2.78
CA ASP A 133 -4.09 6.63 -1.64
C ASP A 133 -5.08 7.64 -1.06
N ALA A 134 -5.73 8.44 -1.91
CA ALA A 134 -6.75 9.40 -1.49
C ALA A 134 -7.90 8.71 -0.71
N LEU A 135 -8.38 7.57 -1.20
CA LEU A 135 -9.43 6.78 -0.54
C LEU A 135 -8.96 6.20 0.78
N HIS A 136 -7.72 5.73 0.87
CA HIS A 136 -7.14 5.24 2.11
C HIS A 136 -7.16 6.34 3.18
N ILE A 137 -6.72 7.55 2.85
CA ILE A 137 -6.69 8.67 3.79
C ILE A 137 -8.11 9.08 4.20
N LYS A 138 -9.04 9.17 3.24
CA LYS A 138 -10.45 9.49 3.53
C LYS A 138 -11.09 8.44 4.45
N ALA A 139 -10.76 7.17 4.26
CA ALA A 139 -11.23 6.09 5.13
C ALA A 139 -10.67 6.23 6.56
N ILE A 140 -9.38 6.54 6.69
CA ILE A 140 -8.75 6.78 8.00
C ILE A 140 -9.35 8.03 8.65
N ALA A 141 -9.53 9.13 7.91
CA ALA A 141 -10.14 10.37 8.40
C ALA A 141 -11.53 10.11 8.98
N LYS A 142 -12.36 9.37 8.24
CA LYS A 142 -13.71 8.97 8.68
C LYS A 142 -13.67 8.15 9.96
N LYS A 143 -12.77 7.17 10.07
CA LYS A 143 -12.61 6.37 11.31
C LYS A 143 -12.06 7.23 12.47
N SER A 144 -11.11 8.12 12.19
CA SER A 144 -10.51 9.04 13.16
C SER A 144 -11.56 9.95 13.80
N ASN A 145 -12.53 10.44 13.01
CA ASN A 145 -13.63 11.26 13.55
C ASN A 145 -14.54 10.48 14.51
N GLY A 146 -14.69 9.16 14.32
CA GLY A 146 -15.43 8.29 15.24
C GLY A 146 -14.66 7.95 16.52
N TYR A 147 -13.32 8.03 16.49
CA TYR A 147 -12.43 7.71 17.62
C TYR A 147 -11.38 8.81 17.85
N PRO A 148 -11.79 10.05 18.21
CA PRO A 148 -10.91 11.22 18.27
C PRO A 148 -9.84 11.16 19.37
N LEU A 149 -10.05 10.34 20.40
CA LEU A 149 -9.07 10.13 21.49
C LEU A 149 -8.28 8.83 21.33
N SER A 150 -8.27 8.25 20.13
CA SER A 150 -7.49 7.04 19.81
C SER A 150 -6.15 7.38 19.13
N ILE A 151 -5.45 6.35 18.64
CA ILE A 151 -4.24 6.50 17.83
C ILE A 151 -4.52 6.98 16.39
N LEU A 152 -5.76 6.84 15.91
CA LEU A 152 -6.11 7.13 14.51
C LEU A 152 -5.86 8.58 14.07
N PRO A 153 -6.13 9.62 14.87
CA PRO A 153 -5.79 11.00 14.49
C PRO A 153 -4.29 11.20 14.24
N VAL A 154 -3.45 10.54 15.04
CA VAL A 154 -1.99 10.61 14.88
C VAL A 154 -1.57 9.93 13.57
N LEU A 155 -2.08 8.74 13.31
CA LEU A 155 -1.80 8.01 12.06
C LEU A 155 -2.32 8.74 10.82
N HIS A 156 -3.50 9.36 10.93
CA HIS A 156 -4.07 10.19 9.88
C HIS A 156 -3.14 11.38 9.57
N PHE A 157 -2.71 12.10 10.61
CA PHE A 157 -1.77 13.21 10.45
C PHE A 157 -0.45 12.77 9.83
N MET A 158 0.11 11.64 10.26
CA MET A 158 1.36 11.10 9.68
C MET A 158 1.22 10.78 8.19
N ASN A 159 0.10 10.20 7.76
CA ASN A 159 -0.15 9.95 6.33
C ASN A 159 -0.30 11.25 5.53
N LEU A 160 -1.04 12.23 6.06
CA LEU A 160 -1.17 13.55 5.42
C LEU A 160 0.20 14.21 5.24
N LYS A 161 1.07 14.13 6.25
CA LYS A 161 2.44 14.68 6.17
C LYS A 161 3.32 13.95 5.16
N LYS A 162 3.19 12.63 5.05
CA LYS A 162 3.89 11.87 4.01
C LYS A 162 3.47 12.35 2.62
N ILE A 163 2.17 12.50 2.39
CA ILE A 163 1.63 12.90 1.09
C ILE A 163 1.94 14.34 0.74
N GLU A 164 1.93 15.24 1.72
CA GLU A 164 2.41 16.61 1.53
C GLU A 164 3.87 16.63 1.05
N ALA A 165 4.74 15.84 1.68
CA ALA A 165 6.14 15.73 1.27
C ALA A 165 6.30 15.11 -0.14
N ASP A 166 5.52 14.07 -0.46
CA ASP A 166 5.51 13.44 -1.77
C ASP A 166 5.01 14.40 -2.87
N ASN A 167 3.92 15.14 -2.61
CA ASN A 167 3.39 16.16 -3.51
C ASN A 167 4.41 17.29 -3.73
N LEU A 168 5.07 17.78 -2.68
CA LEU A 168 6.12 18.79 -2.79
C LEU A 168 7.31 18.29 -3.63
N ARG A 169 7.67 17.00 -3.49
CA ARG A 169 8.71 16.37 -4.31
C ARG A 169 8.30 16.29 -5.78
N ILE A 170 7.06 15.88 -6.07
CA ILE A 170 6.51 15.84 -7.43
C ILE A 170 6.52 17.24 -8.04
N LEU A 171 6.07 18.26 -7.32
CA LEU A 171 6.09 19.64 -7.77
C LEU A 171 7.51 20.16 -8.00
N GLY A 172 8.44 19.91 -7.07
CA GLY A 172 9.83 20.35 -7.17
C GLY A 172 10.53 19.81 -8.40
N TRP A 173 10.52 18.49 -8.58
CA TRP A 173 11.13 17.84 -9.75
C TRP A 173 10.37 18.14 -11.04
N GLY A 174 9.04 18.11 -10.99
CA GLY A 174 8.20 18.36 -12.14
C GLY A 174 8.39 19.76 -12.73
N LYS A 175 8.50 20.78 -11.87
CA LYS A 175 8.80 22.15 -12.30
C LYS A 175 10.23 22.29 -12.81
N TRP A 176 11.18 21.60 -12.19
CA TRP A 176 12.57 21.59 -12.63
C TRP A 176 12.75 21.01 -14.04
N GLU A 177 12.06 19.91 -14.33
CA GLU A 177 12.06 19.24 -15.64
C GLU A 177 11.15 19.91 -16.68
N GLY A 178 10.43 20.98 -16.30
CA GLY A 178 9.54 21.70 -17.21
C GLY A 178 8.27 20.93 -17.59
N ILE A 179 7.81 20.00 -16.75
CA ILE A 179 6.57 19.25 -16.98
C ILE A 179 5.37 20.22 -16.95
N PRO A 180 4.41 20.11 -17.90
CA PRO A 180 3.20 20.93 -17.91
C PRO A 180 2.39 20.81 -16.60
N ASN A 181 1.77 21.92 -16.17
CA ASN A 181 1.02 21.96 -14.91
C ASN A 181 -0.12 20.95 -14.88
N GLU A 182 -0.83 20.78 -16.00
CA GLU A 182 -1.95 19.85 -16.12
C GLU A 182 -1.50 18.42 -15.78
N SER A 183 -0.38 17.97 -16.35
CA SER A 183 0.19 16.65 -16.05
C SER A 183 0.68 16.52 -14.62
N LEU A 184 1.20 17.59 -14.02
CA LEU A 184 1.61 17.58 -12.61
C LEU A 184 0.42 17.45 -11.67
N GLU A 185 -0.65 18.22 -11.91
CA GLU A 185 -1.86 18.19 -11.10
C GLU A 185 -2.49 16.80 -11.06
N GLU A 186 -2.45 16.06 -12.18
CA GLU A 186 -2.93 14.68 -12.24
C GLU A 186 -2.12 13.68 -11.39
N GLN A 187 -0.86 13.99 -11.10
CA GLN A 187 0.03 13.12 -10.30
C GLN A 187 -0.03 13.43 -8.79
N LEU A 188 -0.69 14.51 -8.38
CA LEU A 188 -0.80 14.87 -6.97
C LEU A 188 -1.90 14.06 -6.29
N VAL A 189 -1.64 13.64 -5.05
CA VAL A 189 -2.68 13.07 -4.20
C VAL A 189 -3.33 14.22 -3.43
N ILE A 190 -4.55 14.58 -3.84
CA ILE A 190 -5.36 15.63 -3.20
C ILE A 190 -6.43 14.95 -2.34
N VAL A 191 -6.49 15.32 -1.06
CA VAL A 191 -7.33 14.68 -0.03
C VAL A 191 -8.51 15.56 0.34
#